data_AF-A0A970BJK3-F1
#
_entry.id   AF-A0A970BJK3-F1
#
_cell.length_a   1.000
_cell.length_b   1.000
_cell.length_c   1.000
_cell.angle_alpha   90.00
_cell.angle_beta   90.00
_cell.angle_gamma   90.00
#
_symmetry.space_group_name_H-M   'P 1'
#
loop_
_entity.id
_entity.type
_entity.pdbx_description
1 polymer ?
#
loop_
_entity_poly.entity_id
_entity_poly.type
_entity_poly.pdbx_seq_one_letter_code
_entity_poly.pdbx_strand_id
1 'polypeptide(L)'
;MRTIDKCPTGALKYQLAEGSSIDPSLAGGIGSIHYRIENPNPAKIRAIRNGPLLIEGDVHILDFSGEVIKETSRAVLCRCGKSSNQPFCDGAHARNNWKE
;
A
#
# COMPACT_ATOMS: atom_id res chain seq x y z
N MET A 1 -18.81 3.97 11.50
CA MET A 1 -17.68 3.19 10.97
C MET A 1 -17.31 3.52 9.53
N ARG A 2 -18.25 3.60 8.55
CA ARG A 2 -17.94 3.83 7.11
C ARG A 2 -16.89 4.91 6.80
N THR A 3 -16.91 6.07 7.47
CA THR A 3 -15.90 7.12 7.27
C THR A 3 -14.52 6.72 7.78
N ILE A 4 -14.46 6.01 8.90
CA ILE A 4 -13.23 5.51 9.52
C ILE A 4 -12.65 4.36 8.67
N ASP A 5 -13.50 3.46 8.18
CA ASP A 5 -13.12 2.32 7.33
C ASP A 5 -12.59 2.71 5.95
N LYS A 6 -12.99 3.87 5.44
CA LYS A 6 -12.54 4.42 4.16
C LYS A 6 -11.25 5.24 4.28
N CYS A 7 -10.69 5.39 5.47
CA CYS A 7 -9.42 6.10 5.66
C CYS A 7 -8.27 5.28 5.04
N PRO A 8 -7.67 5.71 3.92
CA PRO A 8 -6.69 4.90 3.18
C PRO A 8 -5.37 4.74 3.94
N THR A 9 -5.08 5.65 4.88
CA THR A 9 -3.88 5.63 5.70
C THR A 9 -4.05 4.83 7.00
N GLY A 10 -5.29 4.44 7.35
CA GLY A 10 -5.59 3.84 8.64
C GLY A 10 -5.35 4.77 9.84
N ALA A 11 -5.29 6.09 9.62
CA ALA A 11 -5.07 7.09 10.68
C ALA A 11 -6.23 7.14 11.69
N LEU A 12 -7.44 6.81 11.25
CA LEU A 12 -8.60 6.65 12.12
C LEU A 12 -8.84 5.16 12.36
N LYS A 13 -8.97 4.77 13.63
CA LYS A 13 -9.22 3.38 14.03
C LYS A 13 -10.33 3.28 15.08
N TYR A 14 -10.99 2.13 15.16
CA TYR A 14 -11.98 1.84 16.20
C TYR A 14 -11.93 0.38 16.66
N GLN A 15 -12.42 0.15 17.88
CA GLN A 15 -12.70 -1.16 18.45
C GLN A 15 -14.17 -1.19 18.90
N LEU A 16 -14.83 -2.34 18.75
CA LEU A 16 -16.16 -2.56 19.29
C LEU A 16 -16.06 -2.93 20.77
N ALA A 17 -16.90 -2.34 21.61
CA ALA A 17 -17.01 -2.73 23.00
C ALA A 17 -17.52 -4.18 23.11
N GLU A 18 -17.14 -4.87 24.18
CA GLU A 18 -17.53 -6.25 24.43
C GLU A 18 -19.06 -6.40 24.44
N GLY A 19 -19.57 -7.42 23.75
CA GLY A 19 -21.01 -7.63 23.57
C GLY A 19 -21.69 -6.78 22.48
N SER A 20 -20.98 -5.85 21.84
CA SER A 20 -21.52 -5.09 20.71
C SER A 20 -21.55 -5.94 19.44
N SER A 21 -22.65 -5.90 18.70
CA SER A 21 -22.77 -6.47 17.36
C SER A 21 -22.98 -5.38 16.32
N ILE A 22 -22.39 -5.56 15.15
CA ILE A 22 -22.56 -4.68 14.00
C ILE A 22 -22.68 -5.53 12.75
N ASP A 23 -23.43 -5.04 11.76
CA ASP A 23 -23.47 -5.64 10.44
C ASP A 23 -22.05 -5.66 9.83
N PRO A 24 -21.50 -6.85 9.52
CA PRO A 24 -20.15 -6.97 8.94
C PRO A 24 -19.96 -6.18 7.64
N SER A 25 -21.03 -5.97 6.87
CA SER A 25 -21.01 -5.16 5.64
C SER A 25 -20.74 -3.66 5.90
N LEU A 26 -20.87 -3.22 7.16
CA LEU A 26 -20.67 -1.85 7.60
C LEU A 26 -19.37 -1.64 8.40
N ALA A 27 -18.62 -2.71 8.70
CA ALA A 27 -17.58 -2.71 9.75
C ALA A 27 -16.42 -3.70 9.52
N GLY A 28 -15.94 -3.82 8.28
CA GLY A 28 -14.84 -4.72 7.88
C GLY A 28 -13.67 -4.02 7.18
N GLY A 29 -13.57 -2.70 7.27
CA GLY A 29 -12.53 -1.94 6.57
C GLY A 29 -11.23 -1.78 7.35
N ILE A 30 -10.30 -1.03 6.74
CA ILE A 30 -8.94 -0.77 7.24
C ILE A 30 -8.94 -0.11 8.65
N GLY A 31 -10.05 0.56 9.01
CA GLY A 31 -10.21 1.25 10.28
C GLY A 31 -10.51 0.34 11.49
N SER A 32 -10.90 -0.92 11.26
CA SER A 32 -11.11 -1.87 12.36
C SER A 32 -9.77 -2.33 12.93
N ILE A 33 -9.60 -2.30 14.26
CA ILE A 33 -8.39 -2.87 14.89
C ILE A 33 -8.27 -4.40 14.71
N HIS A 34 -9.38 -5.06 14.38
CA HIS A 34 -9.44 -6.50 14.11
C HIS A 34 -9.40 -6.81 12.62
N TYR A 35 -9.17 -5.82 11.75
CA TYR A 35 -8.94 -6.02 10.33
C TYR A 35 -7.74 -6.96 10.12
N ARG A 36 -8.01 -8.20 9.73
CA ARG A 36 -7.00 -9.17 9.28
C ARG A 36 -7.00 -9.15 7.76
N ILE A 37 -5.84 -8.85 7.19
CA ILE A 37 -5.58 -9.20 5.80
C ILE A 37 -5.53 -10.73 5.76
N GLU A 38 -6.49 -11.38 5.10
CA GLU A 38 -6.60 -12.84 4.98
C GLU A 38 -5.45 -13.50 4.19
N ASN A 39 -4.40 -12.74 3.87
CA ASN A 39 -3.31 -13.22 3.03
C ASN A 39 -2.14 -13.72 3.91
N PRO A 40 -1.89 -15.04 3.98
CA PRO A 40 -0.90 -15.62 4.89
C PRO A 40 0.55 -15.24 4.54
N ASN A 41 0.79 -14.73 3.33
CA ASN A 41 2.09 -14.18 2.91
C ASN A 41 1.91 -12.72 2.47
N PRO A 42 2.15 -11.73 3.35
CA PRO A 42 2.09 -10.34 2.96
C PRO A 42 3.17 -10.01 1.95
N ALA A 43 2.84 -9.15 0.98
CA ALA A 43 3.84 -8.55 0.10
C ALA A 43 4.89 -7.80 0.94
N LYS A 44 6.17 -7.97 0.61
CA LYS A 44 7.29 -7.33 1.28
C LYS A 44 7.69 -6.10 0.48
N ILE A 45 7.80 -4.96 1.16
CA ILE A 45 8.30 -3.72 0.59
C ILE A 45 9.60 -3.35 1.29
N ARG A 46 10.69 -3.19 0.53
CA ARG A 46 12.02 -2.81 1.03
C ARG A 46 12.49 -1.53 0.38
N ALA A 47 12.82 -0.52 1.19
CA ALA A 47 13.56 0.64 0.72
C ALA A 47 15.03 0.26 0.49
N ILE A 48 15.55 0.49 -0.71
CA ILE A 48 16.97 0.34 -1.01
C ILE A 48 17.67 1.66 -0.68
N ARG A 49 18.77 1.63 0.07
CA ARG A 49 19.58 2.82 0.39
C ARG A 49 19.94 3.57 -0.88
N ASN A 50 19.64 4.87 -0.94
CA ASN A 50 19.84 5.73 -2.13
C ASN A 50 19.11 5.21 -3.39
N GLY A 51 18.07 4.39 -3.23
CA GLY A 51 17.42 3.66 -4.31
C GLY A 51 15.90 3.53 -4.17
N PRO A 52 15.28 2.72 -5.04
CA PRO A 52 13.83 2.60 -5.14
C PRO A 52 13.21 1.79 -3.98
N LEU A 53 11.88 1.66 -4.01
CA LEU A 53 11.17 0.63 -3.26
C LEU A 53 11.19 -0.66 -4.08
N LEU A 54 11.69 -1.74 -3.51
CA LEU A 54 11.53 -3.08 -4.05
C LEU A 54 10.31 -3.73 -3.40
N ILE A 55 9.41 -4.24 -4.24
CA ILE A 55 8.22 -4.97 -3.84
C ILE A 55 8.37 -6.43 -4.26
N GLU A 56 8.13 -7.35 -3.33
CA GLU A 56 8.21 -8.80 -3.51
C GLU A 56 6.91 -9.45 -3.00
N GLY A 57 6.27 -10.27 -3.83
CA GLY A 57 4.96 -10.88 -3.56
C GLY A 57 3.91 -10.44 -4.58
N ASP A 58 2.79 -11.17 -4.65
CA ASP A 58 1.72 -10.89 -5.62
C ASP A 58 1.06 -9.55 -5.33
N VAL A 59 1.21 -8.61 -6.26
CA VAL A 59 0.68 -7.24 -6.14
C VAL A 59 0.04 -6.77 -7.43
N HIS A 60 -1.05 -6.02 -7.27
CA HIS A 60 -1.66 -5.24 -8.34
C HIS A 60 -1.33 -3.76 -8.08
N ILE A 61 -0.80 -3.08 -9.08
CA ILE A 61 -0.52 -1.65 -9.04
C ILE A 61 -1.64 -0.98 -9.83
N LEU A 62 -2.37 -0.09 -9.17
CA LEU A 62 -3.51 0.63 -9.72
C LEU A 62 -3.11 2.08 -10.01
N ASP A 63 -3.78 2.70 -10.97
CA ASP A 63 -3.74 4.15 -11.15
C ASP A 63 -4.76 4.87 -10.24
N PHE A 64 -4.88 6.19 -10.42
CA PHE A 64 -5.80 7.03 -9.63
C PHE A 64 -7.28 6.76 -9.92
N SER A 65 -7.60 6.14 -11.05
CA SER A 65 -8.97 5.76 -11.42
C SER A 65 -9.36 4.38 -10.85
N GLY A 66 -8.37 3.63 -10.35
CA GLY A 66 -8.56 2.26 -9.85
C GLY A 66 -8.29 1.18 -10.89
N GLU A 67 -7.84 1.56 -12.09
CA GLU A 67 -7.51 0.61 -13.14
C GLU A 67 -6.14 -0.02 -12.89
N VAL A 68 -6.01 -1.31 -13.18
CA VAL A 68 -4.76 -2.06 -12.96
C VAL A 68 -3.77 -1.72 -14.07
N ILE A 69 -2.66 -1.09 -13.71
CA ILE A 69 -1.56 -0.76 -14.64
C ILE A 69 -0.46 -1.83 -14.66
N LYS A 70 -0.37 -2.65 -13.59
CA LYS A 70 0.60 -3.76 -13.54
C LYS A 70 0.19 -4.83 -12.53
N GLU A 71 0.18 -6.08 -12.98
CA GLU A 71 0.10 -7.27 -12.13
C GLU A 71 1.45 -7.99 -12.17
N THR A 72 2.06 -8.23 -11.01
CA THR A 72 3.36 -8.90 -10.93
C THR A 72 3.67 -9.38 -9.52
N SER A 73 4.55 -10.37 -9.41
CA SER A 73 5.13 -10.81 -8.14
C SER A 73 6.36 -10.00 -7.71
N ARG A 74 6.84 -9.08 -8.56
CA ARG A 74 8.00 -8.24 -8.29
C ARG A 74 7.91 -6.90 -9.00
N ALA A 75 8.01 -5.80 -8.25
CA ALA A 75 8.02 -4.45 -8.79
C ALA A 75 9.11 -3.58 -8.15
N VAL A 76 9.54 -2.54 -8.88
CA VAL A 76 10.43 -1.49 -8.36
C VAL A 76 9.80 -0.12 -8.58
N LEU A 77 9.43 0.54 -7.48
CA LEU A 77 8.77 1.84 -7.51
C LEU A 77 9.75 2.98 -7.26
N CYS A 78 9.51 4.09 -7.96
CA CYS A 78 10.27 5.31 -7.77
C CYS A 78 10.04 5.84 -6.34
N ARG A 79 11.13 6.27 -5.73
CA ARG A 79 11.12 6.92 -4.41
C ARG A 79 11.80 8.29 -4.40
N CYS A 80 12.71 8.52 -5.34
CA CYS A 80 13.43 9.79 -5.47
C CYS A 80 12.63 10.92 -6.13
N GLY A 81 11.47 10.63 -6.73
CA GLY A 81 10.62 11.61 -7.43
C GLY A 81 11.16 12.12 -8.77
N LYS A 82 12.24 11.52 -9.30
CA LYS A 82 12.89 11.95 -10.56
C LYS A 82 12.69 11.00 -11.74
N SER A 83 11.93 9.91 -11.56
CA SER A 83 11.65 8.97 -12.65
C SER A 83 10.78 9.63 -13.71
N SER A 84 11.09 9.38 -14.99
CA SER A 84 10.23 9.74 -16.12
C SER A 84 9.17 8.68 -16.41
N ASN A 85 9.21 7.54 -15.71
CA ASN A 85 8.27 6.43 -15.85
C ASN A 85 7.52 6.16 -14.52
N GLN A 86 7.05 7.21 -13.85
CA GLN A 86 6.33 7.06 -12.58
C GLN A 86 5.05 6.23 -12.78
N PRO A 87 4.68 5.39 -11.80
CA PRO A 87 5.26 5.23 -10.45
C PRO A 87 6.52 4.35 -10.40
N PHE A 88 7.01 3.82 -11.52
CA PHE A 88 8.12 2.88 -11.57
C PHE A 88 9.49 3.55 -11.51
N CYS A 89 10.49 2.80 -11.03
CA CYS A 89 11.88 3.22 -11.07
C CYS A 89 12.49 3.02 -12.46
N ASP A 90 13.16 4.04 -12.99
CA ASP A 90 13.86 4.04 -14.28
C ASP A 90 15.37 4.34 -14.13
N GLY A 91 15.90 4.24 -12.90
CA GLY A 91 17.29 4.55 -12.57
C GLY A 91 17.60 6.05 -12.35
N ALA A 92 16.61 6.95 -12.39
CA ALA A 92 16.86 8.38 -12.19
C ALA A 92 17.51 8.71 -10.84
N HIS A 93 17.29 7.91 -9.79
CA HIS A 93 17.95 8.11 -8.49
C HIS A 93 19.48 8.07 -8.61
N ALA A 94 20.02 7.16 -9.44
CA ALA A 94 21.45 7.03 -9.66
C ALA A 94 21.97 8.20 -10.52
N ARG A 95 21.29 8.53 -11.62
CA ARG A 95 21.65 9.66 -12.50
C ARG A 95 21.68 11.01 -11.77
N ASN A 96 20.78 11.19 -10.80
CA ASN A 96 20.66 12.42 -10.02
C ASN A 96 21.42 12.37 -8.68
N ASN A 97 22.24 11.34 -8.43
CA ASN A 97 22.96 11.16 -7.18
C ASN A 97 22.08 11.32 -5.92
N TRP A 98 20.84 10.84 -5.98
CA TRP A 98 19.90 10.97 -4.88
C TRP A 98 20.42 10.26 -3.63
N LYS A 99 20.31 10.94 -2.48
CA LYS A 99 20.68 10.43 -1.16
C LYS A 99 19.50 10.55 -0.23
N GLU A 100 19.30 9.51 0.57
CA GLU A 100 18.34 9.45 1.67
C GLU A 100 19.08 9.38 3.00
#